data_AF-A0AAU1XZ64-F1
#
_entry.id   AF-A0AAU1XZ64-F1
#
_cell.length_a   1.000
_cell.length_b   1.000
_cell.length_c   1.000
_cell.angle_alpha   90.00
_cell.angle_beta   90.00
_cell.angle_gamma   90.00
#
_symmetry.space_group_name_H-M   'P 1'
#
loop_
_entity.id
_entity.type
_entity.pdbx_description
1 polymer ?
#
loop_
_entity_poly.entity_id
_entity_poly.type
_entity_poly.pdbx_seq_one_letter_code
_entity_poly.pdbx_strand_id
1 'polypeptide(L)'
;MRSIAKIGVTATALLATGLALATPAQAAADAKHTGRSGCFNWSWADGVSTTTVYYHNICDKKATINIWWKDGKVEYMKADTVAADGKGHLKHTGDVKSIDG
;
A
#
# COMPACT_ATOMS: atom_id res chain seq x y z
N MET A 1 5.50 -21.25 -70.47
CA MET A 1 6.05 -19.92 -70.82
C MET A 1 4.88 -18.95 -70.96
N ARG A 2 5.06 -17.68 -70.54
CA ARG A 2 4.09 -16.56 -70.38
C ARG A 2 3.56 -16.44 -68.94
N SER A 3 3.57 -15.31 -68.25
CA SER A 3 4.08 -13.95 -68.51
C SER A 3 4.22 -13.24 -67.16
N ILE A 4 5.18 -12.30 -67.08
CA ILE A 4 5.37 -11.38 -65.96
C ILE A 4 4.25 -10.32 -65.98
N ALA A 5 3.68 -10.00 -64.81
CA ALA A 5 3.07 -8.70 -64.55
C ALA A 5 3.27 -8.29 -63.08
N LYS A 6 4.08 -7.25 -62.88
CA LYS A 6 4.16 -6.43 -61.67
C LYS A 6 3.06 -5.38 -61.76
N ILE A 7 2.22 -5.22 -60.73
CA ILE A 7 1.40 -4.05 -60.34
C ILE A 7 0.73 -4.51 -59.02
N GLY A 8 0.65 -3.78 -57.91
CA GLY A 8 1.00 -2.42 -57.53
C GLY A 8 0.65 -2.29 -56.03
N VAL A 9 1.39 -1.44 -55.33
CA VAL A 9 1.15 -1.14 -53.90
C VAL A 9 -0.22 -0.51 -53.72
N THR A 10 -1.05 -1.09 -52.85
CA THR A 10 -2.13 -0.36 -52.17
C THR A 10 -2.12 -0.75 -50.69
N ALA A 11 -1.58 0.16 -49.88
CA ALA A 11 -1.71 0.11 -48.43
C ALA A 11 -3.09 0.66 -48.05
N THR A 12 -4.00 -0.24 -47.68
CA THR A 12 -5.22 0.14 -46.94
C THR A 12 -5.00 -0.19 -45.48
N ALA A 13 -4.48 0.80 -44.76
CA ALA A 13 -4.71 0.91 -43.33
C ALA A 13 -6.18 1.29 -43.12
N LEU A 14 -6.87 0.58 -42.21
CA LEU A 14 -7.89 1.10 -41.31
C LEU A 14 -8.18 -0.02 -40.30
N LEU A 15 -7.32 -0.05 -39.28
CA LEU A 15 -7.39 -0.92 -38.12
C LEU A 15 -8.43 -0.40 -37.12
N ALA A 16 -9.02 -1.37 -36.43
CA ALA A 16 -9.59 -1.30 -35.10
C ALA A 16 -11.01 -0.69 -34.95
N THR A 17 -11.96 -1.62 -35.04
CA THR A 17 -13.23 -1.64 -34.32
C THR A 17 -13.10 -1.10 -32.88
N GLY A 18 -13.79 0.00 -32.58
CA GLY A 18 -13.97 0.51 -31.23
C GLY A 18 -14.86 -0.42 -30.42
N LEU A 19 -14.25 -1.37 -29.71
CA LEU A 19 -14.83 -2.01 -28.53
C LEU A 19 -14.03 -1.49 -27.34
N ALA A 20 -14.57 -0.48 -26.68
CA ALA A 20 -14.07 -0.05 -25.38
C ALA A 20 -14.35 -1.18 -24.38
N LEU A 21 -13.38 -2.09 -24.25
CA LEU A 21 -13.35 -3.07 -23.17
C LEU A 21 -13.27 -2.27 -21.87
N ALA A 22 -14.38 -2.17 -21.14
CA ALA A 22 -14.36 -1.75 -19.76
C ALA A 22 -13.56 -2.80 -18.99
N THR A 23 -12.25 -2.57 -18.83
CA THR A 23 -11.44 -3.37 -17.94
C THR A 23 -11.95 -3.13 -16.52
N PRO A 24 -12.15 -4.17 -15.70
CA PRO A 24 -12.48 -3.96 -14.30
C PRO A 24 -11.32 -3.18 -13.69
N ALA A 25 -11.61 -2.02 -13.09
CA ALA A 25 -10.64 -1.32 -12.26
C ALA A 25 -10.20 -2.30 -11.18
N GLN A 26 -8.97 -2.80 -11.28
CA GLN A 26 -8.40 -3.62 -10.22
C GLN A 26 -8.24 -2.69 -9.01
N ALA A 27 -9.13 -2.83 -8.04
CA ALA A 27 -8.90 -2.25 -6.73
C ALA A 27 -7.59 -2.86 -6.22
N ALA A 28 -6.54 -2.04 -6.11
CA ALA A 28 -5.33 -2.44 -5.44
C ALA A 28 -5.76 -2.87 -4.03
N ALA A 29 -5.58 -4.15 -3.70
CA ALA A 29 -5.80 -4.59 -2.33
C ALA A 29 -4.77 -3.85 -1.47
N ASP A 30 -5.23 -2.99 -0.56
CA ASP A 30 -4.35 -2.31 0.39
C ASP A 30 -3.53 -3.38 1.11
N ALA A 31 -2.20 -3.32 0.98
CA ALA A 31 -1.36 -4.33 1.60
C ALA A 31 -1.51 -4.20 3.12
N LYS A 32 -1.88 -5.30 3.77
CA LYS A 32 -1.95 -5.38 5.22
C LYS A 32 -0.59 -5.77 5.75
N HIS A 33 -0.09 -4.98 6.68
CA HIS A 33 1.15 -5.20 7.40
C HIS A 33 0.80 -5.59 8.83
N THR A 34 1.47 -6.61 9.34
CA THR A 34 1.27 -7.11 10.70
C THR A 34 2.61 -7.53 11.27
N GLY A 35 2.78 -7.41 12.58
CA GLY A 35 4.02 -7.80 13.21
C GLY A 35 3.97 -7.67 14.72
N ARG A 36 5.16 -7.84 15.30
CA ARG A 36 5.37 -7.76 16.74
C ARG A 36 6.66 -7.03 17.03
N SER A 37 6.60 -6.07 17.95
CA SER A 37 7.76 -5.34 18.48
C SER A 37 7.68 -5.37 20.01
N GLY A 38 8.61 -6.08 20.64
CA GLY A 38 8.66 -6.31 22.08
C GLY A 38 7.32 -6.78 22.67
N CYS A 39 6.68 -5.88 23.42
CA CYS A 39 5.41 -6.13 24.10
C CYS A 39 4.16 -5.89 23.24
N PHE A 40 4.30 -5.51 21.97
CA PHE A 40 3.16 -5.12 21.14
C PHE A 40 3.00 -5.98 19.89
N ASN A 41 1.80 -6.52 19.69
CA ASN A 41 1.36 -6.95 18.37
C ASN A 41 0.75 -5.75 17.66
N TRP A 42 1.07 -5.55 16.38
CA TRP A 42 0.60 -4.41 15.61
C TRP A 42 0.15 -4.80 14.21
N SER A 43 -0.69 -3.94 13.63
CA SER A 43 -1.12 -4.05 12.24
C SER A 43 -1.49 -2.69 11.65
N TRP A 44 -1.30 -2.53 10.35
CA TRP A 44 -1.89 -1.45 9.56
C TRP A 44 -2.20 -1.94 8.15
N ALA A 45 -2.97 -1.16 7.41
CA ALA A 45 -3.09 -1.31 5.97
C ALA A 45 -2.53 -0.04 5.33
N ASP A 46 -1.94 -0.19 4.15
CA ASP A 46 -1.56 0.96 3.35
C ASP A 46 -2.80 1.83 3.07
N GLY A 47 -2.63 3.14 3.14
CA GLY A 47 -3.69 4.10 2.91
C GLY A 47 -3.24 5.13 1.89
N VAL A 48 -4.18 5.85 1.27
CA VAL A 48 -3.85 6.81 0.21
C VAL A 48 -3.06 8.01 0.72
N SER A 49 -3.31 8.45 1.95
CA SER A 49 -2.64 9.63 2.52
C SER A 49 -2.40 9.54 4.02
N THR A 50 -3.08 8.64 4.73
CA THR A 50 -2.96 8.53 6.17
C THR A 50 -2.95 7.08 6.57
N THR A 51 -1.98 6.73 7.41
CA THR A 51 -1.80 5.37 7.91
C THR A 51 -2.23 5.31 9.37
N THR A 52 -3.08 4.33 9.69
CA THR A 52 -3.50 4.05 11.07
C THR A 52 -2.91 2.74 11.51
N VAL A 53 -2.04 2.80 12.51
CA VAL A 53 -1.44 1.62 13.14
C VAL A 53 -2.24 1.25 14.37
N TYR A 54 -2.76 0.03 14.38
CA TYR A 54 -3.43 -0.57 15.52
C TYR A 54 -2.44 -1.45 16.27
N TYR A 55 -2.50 -1.44 17.59
CA TYR A 55 -1.61 -2.25 18.42
C TYR A 55 -2.31 -2.77 19.69
N HIS A 56 -1.77 -3.87 20.21
CA HIS A 56 -2.20 -4.54 21.43
C HIS A 56 -0.96 -4.87 22.25
N ASN A 57 -0.90 -4.33 23.47
CA ASN A 57 0.10 -4.70 24.47
C ASN A 57 -0.23 -6.11 24.97
N ILE A 58 0.59 -7.08 24.64
CA ILE A 58 0.43 -8.48 25.04
C ILE A 58 1.22 -8.83 26.31
N CYS A 59 1.89 -7.86 26.92
CA CYS A 59 2.57 -8.04 28.19
C CYS A 59 1.63 -7.73 29.37
N ASP A 60 1.85 -8.39 30.50
CA ASP A 60 1.12 -8.16 31.77
C ASP A 60 1.57 -6.88 32.50
N LYS A 61 2.27 -5.97 31.81
CA LYS A 61 2.77 -4.71 32.34
C LYS A 61 2.51 -3.57 31.39
N LYS A 62 2.53 -2.33 31.92
CA LYS A 62 2.51 -1.13 31.08
C LYS A 62 3.76 -1.09 30.20
N ALA A 63 3.59 -0.81 28.92
CA ALA A 63 4.68 -0.68 27.96
C ALA A 63 4.42 0.53 27.05
N THR A 64 5.48 1.03 26.40
CA THR A 64 5.39 2.15 25.47
C THR A 64 5.75 1.68 24.09
N ILE A 65 4.88 1.94 23.11
CA ILE A 65 5.15 1.72 21.69
C ILE A 65 5.55 3.06 21.06
N ASN A 66 6.61 3.06 20.26
CA ASN A 66 7.07 4.17 19.45
C ASN A 66 6.87 3.80 17.98
N ILE A 67 6.17 4.64 17.25
CA ILE A 67 5.94 4.45 15.81
C ILE A 67 6.55 5.65 15.09
N TRP A 68 7.34 5.36 14.07
CA TRP A 68 7.95 6.37 13.20
C TRP A 68 7.22 6.38 11.86
N TRP A 69 6.83 7.56 11.43
CA TRP A 69 6.27 7.82 10.13
C TRP A 69 7.22 8.67 9.29
N LYS A 70 7.07 8.54 7.98
CA LYS A 70 7.77 9.35 7.00
C LYS A 70 6.77 9.95 6.01
N ASP A 71 6.76 11.27 5.94
CA ASP A 71 6.00 12.04 4.95
C ASP A 71 6.99 12.80 4.05
N GLY A 72 7.24 12.24 2.85
CA GLY A 72 8.26 12.73 1.94
C GLY A 72 9.66 12.73 2.57
N LYS A 73 10.16 13.91 2.96
CA LYS A 73 11.48 14.10 3.59
C LYS A 73 11.40 14.32 5.11
N VAL A 74 10.21 14.41 5.67
CA VAL A 74 10.00 14.67 7.09
C VAL A 74 9.76 13.34 7.79
N GLU A 75 10.46 13.12 8.90
CA GLU A 75 10.23 11.98 9.78
C GLU A 75 9.59 12.46 11.07
N TYR A 76 8.63 11.69 11.56
CA TYR A 76 7.86 12.05 12.74
C TYR A 76 7.59 10.84 13.60
N MET A 77 7.75 10.97 14.91
CA MET A 77 7.53 9.90 15.88
C MET A 77 6.34 10.23 16.78
N LYS A 78 5.48 9.25 17.00
CA LYS A 78 4.49 9.27 18.09
C LYS A 78 4.71 8.07 18.98
N ALA A 79 4.55 8.29 20.27
CA ALA A 79 4.57 7.25 21.28
C ALA A 79 3.22 7.16 21.99
N ASP A 80 2.86 5.96 22.41
CA ASP A 80 1.73 5.72 23.30
C ASP A 80 2.12 4.74 24.41
N THR A 81 1.67 5.02 25.63
CA THR A 81 1.96 4.17 26.79
C THR A 81 0.71 3.42 27.22
N VAL A 82 0.70 2.14 26.94
CA VAL A 82 -0.49 1.28 26.99
C VAL A 82 -0.44 0.39 28.23
N ALA A 83 -1.57 0.28 28.94
CA ALA A 83 -1.72 -0.63 30.06
C ALA A 83 -1.51 -2.10 29.65
N ALA A 84 -1.31 -2.98 30.64
CA ALA A 84 -1.26 -4.42 30.41
C ALA A 84 -2.52 -4.90 29.67
N ASP A 85 -2.37 -5.79 28.69
CA ASP A 85 -3.43 -6.26 27.79
C ASP A 85 -4.17 -5.14 27.00
N GLY A 86 -3.70 -3.90 27.08
CA GLY A 86 -4.37 -2.74 26.50
C GLY A 86 -4.21 -2.64 24.99
N LYS A 87 -5.20 -2.07 24.32
CA LYS A 87 -5.20 -1.83 22.87
C LYS A 87 -5.23 -0.35 22.57
N GLY A 88 -4.70 0.04 21.42
CA GLY A 88 -4.70 1.42 20.98
C GLY A 88 -4.48 1.54 19.48
N HIS A 89 -4.46 2.79 19.01
CA HIS A 89 -4.10 3.11 17.64
C HIS A 89 -3.47 4.50 17.55
N LEU A 90 -2.53 4.65 16.63
CA LEU A 90 -1.98 5.94 16.24
C LEU A 90 -2.16 6.17 14.75
N LYS A 91 -2.63 7.36 14.42
CA LYS A 91 -2.86 7.80 13.04
C LYS A 91 -1.94 8.96 12.70
N HIS A 92 -1.30 8.89 11.54
CA HIS A 92 -0.50 9.96 11.00
C HIS A 92 -0.44 9.93 9.47
N THR A 93 -0.17 11.09 8.87
CA THR A 93 0.03 11.24 7.42
C THR A 93 1.35 10.61 7.02
N GLY A 94 1.39 9.99 5.84
CA GLY A 94 2.58 9.30 5.34
C GLY A 94 2.69 7.83 5.73
N ASP A 95 3.84 7.25 5.41
CA ASP A 95 4.10 5.82 5.50
C ASP A 95 4.73 5.45 6.85
N VAL A 96 4.41 4.26 7.35
CA VAL A 96 5.09 3.72 8.53
C VAL A 96 6.50 3.33 8.16
N LYS A 97 7.48 3.92 8.86
CA LYS A 97 8.91 3.65 8.68
C LYS A 97 9.39 2.54 9.60
N SER A 98 9.05 2.60 10.89
CA SER A 98 9.44 1.59 11.88
C SER A 98 8.54 1.62 13.11
N ILE A 99 8.51 0.49 13.84
CA ILE A 99 7.75 0.33 15.08
C ILE A 99 8.60 -0.39 16.12
N ASP A 100 8.75 0.23 17.28
CA ASP A 100 9.56 -0.25 18.39
C ASP A 100 8.73 -0.25 19.69
N GLY A 101 8.87 -1.25 20.56
CA GLY A 101 8.09 -1.37 21.80
C GLY A 101 8.47 -2.58 22.64
#